data_AF-A0A5T1TXU4-F1
#
_entry.id   AF-A0A5T1TXU4-F1
#
_cell.length_a   1.000
_cell.length_b   1.000
_cell.length_c   1.000
_cell.angle_alpha   90.00
_cell.angle_beta   90.00
_cell.angle_gamma   90.00
#
_symmetry.space_group_name_H-M   'P 1'
#
loop_
_entity.id
_entity.type
_entity.pdbx_description
1 polymer ?
#
loop_
_entity_poly.entity_id
_entity_poly.type
_entity_poly.pdbx_seq_one_letter_code
_entity_poly.pdbx_strand_id
1 'polypeptide(L)' 'KKLSQNALDLRTRLLKYLLENEKKLDTISQKQIAIDLNVRAQSLSRMLKELKISELIDTKKGKIEILNKDMIIKELW' A
#
# COMPACT_ATOMS: atom_id res chain seq x y z
N LYS A 1 -0.32 -1.97 24.73
CA LYS A 1 -0.93 -1.66 23.42
C LYS A 1 0.06 -0.84 22.57
N LYS A 2 1.02 -1.47 21.87
CA LYS A 2 2.01 -0.76 21.03
C LYS A 2 2.02 -1.24 19.55
N LEU A 3 1.42 -2.39 19.28
CA LEU A 3 1.35 -2.99 17.93
C LEU A 3 0.43 -2.23 16.97
N SER A 4 -0.64 -1.60 17.48
CA SER A 4 -1.68 -0.98 16.64
C SER A 4 -1.26 0.35 16.02
N GLN A 5 -0.39 1.13 16.69
CA GLN A 5 0.02 2.44 16.18
C GLN A 5 0.94 2.33 14.96
N ASN A 6 1.87 1.36 14.96
CA ASN A 6 2.76 1.13 13.83
C ASN A 6 2.04 0.55 12.60
N ALA A 7 0.97 -0.21 12.81
CA ALA A 7 0.17 -0.79 11.71
C ALA A 7 -0.72 0.25 11.04
N LEU A 8 -1.37 1.12 11.82
CA LEU A 8 -2.09 2.29 11.32
C LEU A 8 -1.14 3.22 10.55
N ASP A 9 0.05 3.47 11.09
CA ASP A 9 1.09 4.25 10.41
C ASP A 9 1.46 3.66 9.05
N LEU A 10 1.71 2.35 8.97
CA LEU A 10 2.05 1.70 7.71
C LEU A 10 0.90 1.74 6.69
N ARG A 11 -0.34 1.50 7.11
CA ARG A 11 -1.49 1.51 6.19
C ARG A 11 -1.62 2.89 5.56
N THR A 12 -1.66 3.93 6.38
CA THR A 12 -1.77 5.32 5.93
C THR A 12 -0.60 5.71 5.03
N ARG A 13 0.63 5.37 5.40
CA ARG A 13 1.83 5.67 4.59
C ARG A 13 1.82 4.95 3.25
N LEU A 14 1.40 3.68 3.23
CA LEU A 14 1.26 2.93 1.98
C LEU A 14 0.19 3.54 1.09
N LEU A 15 -1.00 3.83 1.61
CA LEU A 15 -2.08 4.45 0.83
C LEU A 15 -1.68 5.81 0.24
N LYS A 16 -1.00 6.67 1.03
CA LYS A 16 -0.44 7.93 0.53
C LYS A 16 0.58 7.70 -0.58
N TYR A 17 1.54 6.80 -0.35
CA TYR A 17 2.56 6.46 -1.34
C TYR A 17 1.94 6.00 -2.66
N LEU A 18 0.90 5.16 -2.61
CA LEU A 18 0.21 4.67 -3.80
C LEU A 18 -0.47 5.80 -4.59
N LEU A 19 -1.12 6.75 -3.90
CA LEU A 19 -1.73 7.91 -4.55
C LEU A 19 -0.67 8.85 -5.16
N GLU A 20 0.41 9.12 -4.43
CA GLU A 20 1.50 10.00 -4.89
C GLU A 20 2.24 9.42 -6.11
N ASN A 21 2.33 8.09 -6.20
CA ASN A 21 3.05 7.37 -7.25
C ASN A 21 2.12 6.68 -8.27
N GLU A 22 0.82 6.99 -8.29
CA GLU A 22 -0.20 6.32 -9.12
C GLU A 22 0.26 6.11 -10.57
N LYS A 23 0.81 7.15 -11.20
CA LYS A 23 1.28 7.12 -12.60
C LYS A 23 2.52 6.25 -12.86
N LYS A 24 3.18 5.76 -11.81
CA LYS A 24 4.43 4.98 -11.87
C LYS A 24 4.27 3.59 -11.26
N LEU A 25 3.10 3.23 -10.71
CA LEU A 25 2.91 1.96 -10.01
C LEU A 25 3.15 0.74 -10.90
N ASP A 26 2.96 0.88 -12.21
CA ASP A 26 3.28 -0.14 -13.20
C ASP A 26 4.80 -0.31 -13.42
N THR A 27 5.63 0.58 -12.91
CA THR A 27 7.10 0.52 -13.05
C THR A 27 7.80 0.19 -11.73
N ILE A 28 7.14 0.43 -10.59
CA ILE A 28 7.69 0.23 -9.27
C ILE A 28 7.39 -1.19 -8.76
N SER A 29 8.43 -1.92 -8.37
CA SER A 29 8.27 -3.25 -7.76
C SER A 29 7.86 -3.15 -6.29
N GLN A 30 7.16 -4.15 -5.76
CA GLN A 30 6.85 -4.25 -4.32
C GLN A 30 8.12 -4.18 -3.44
N LYS A 31 9.26 -4.69 -3.92
CA LYS A 31 10.53 -4.58 -3.20
C LYS A 31 10.98 -3.12 -3.06
N GLN A 32 10.83 -2.32 -4.12
CA GLN A 32 11.16 -0.89 -4.07
C GLN A 32 10.23 -0.14 -3.12
N ILE A 33 8.93 -0.43 -3.15
CA ILE A 33 7.95 0.15 -2.22
C ILE A 33 8.33 -0.15 -0.77
N ALA A 34 8.80 -1.37 -0.49
CA ALA A 34 9.25 -1.74 0.85
C ALA A 34 10.46 -0.91 1.31
N ILE A 35 11.40 -0.65 0.40
CA ILE A 35 12.57 0.21 0.64
C ILE A 35 12.12 1.66 0.90
N ASP A 36 11.27 2.21 0.03
CA ASP A 36 10.81 3.60 0.11
C ASP A 36 10.01 3.88 1.39
N LEU A 37 9.21 2.91 1.82
CA LEU A 37 8.45 2.98 3.07
C LEU A 37 9.27 2.52 4.29
N ASN A 38 10.54 2.17 4.12
CA ASN A 38 11.40 1.65 5.19
C ASN A 38 10.72 0.53 6.00
N VAL A 39 10.13 -0.45 5.31
CA VAL A 39 9.46 -1.60 5.90
C VAL A 39 10.00 -2.91 5.37
N ARG A 40 9.83 -3.98 6.15
CA ARG A 40 10.18 -5.32 5.69
C ARG A 40 9.22 -5.76 4.59
N ALA A 41 9.73 -6.46 3.58
CA ALA A 41 8.92 -7.02 2.50
C ALA A 41 7.75 -7.86 3.02
N GLN A 42 7.95 -8.66 4.07
CA GLN A 42 6.88 -9.46 4.69
C GLN A 42 5.75 -8.60 5.28
N SER A 43 6.10 -7.49 5.93
CA SER A 43 5.13 -6.54 6.48
C SER A 43 4.33 -5.86 5.37
N LEU A 44 5.02 -5.42 4.31
CA LEU A 44 4.36 -4.86 3.13
C LEU A 44 3.43 -5.89 2.48
N SER A 45 3.89 -7.13 2.26
CA SER A 45 3.06 -8.19 1.66
C SER A 45 1.80 -8.49 2.45
N ARG A 46 1.87 -8.48 3.80
CA ARG A 46 0.68 -8.59 4.66
C ARG A 46 -0.29 -7.42 4.42
N MET A 47 0.20 -6.18 4.43
CA MET A 47 -0.63 -5.01 4.21
C MET A 47 -1.24 -4.99 2.81
N LEU A 48 -0.48 -5.33 1.77
CA LEU A 48 -0.99 -5.42 0.40
C LEU A 48 -2.09 -6.48 0.26
N LYS A 49 -1.96 -7.61 0.98
CA LYS A 49 -3.00 -8.64 1.01
C LYS A 49 -4.28 -8.10 1.66
N GLU A 50 -4.18 -7.34 2.75
CA GLU A 50 -5.33 -6.72 3.40
C GLU A 50 -6.02 -5.71 2.47
N LEU A 51 -5.25 -4.81 1.83
CA LEU A 51 -5.79 -3.83 0.89
C LEU A 51 -6.45 -4.49 -0.34
N LYS A 52 -5.90 -5.62 -0.81
CA LYS A 52 -6.50 -6.42 -1.89
C LYS A 52 -7.81 -7.08 -1.47
N ILE A 53 -7.89 -7.60 -0.25
CA ILE A 53 -9.14 -8.15 0.32
C ILE A 53 -10.21 -7.05 0.44
N SER A 54 -9.80 -5.83 0.78
CA SER A 54 -10.68 -4.65 0.80
C SER A 54 -10.99 -4.06 -0.57
N GLU A 55 -10.59 -4.71 -1.67
CA GLU A 55 -10.82 -4.27 -3.05
C GLU A 55 -10.30 -2.85 -3.37
N LEU A 56 -9.33 -2.37 -2.61
CA LEU A 56 -8.71 -1.06 -2.83
C LEU A 56 -7.64 -1.12 -3.93
N ILE A 57 -6.93 -2.24 -4.00
CA ILE A 57 -5.86 -2.50 -4.96
C ILE A 57 -5.92 -3.91 -5.54
N ASP A 58 -5.20 -4.13 -6.64
CA ASP A 58 -4.77 -5.44 -7.09
C ASP A 58 -3.24 -5.49 -7.24
N THR A 59 -2.71 -6.71 -7.40
CA THR A 59 -1.31 -6.95 -7.70
C THR A 59 -1.18 -7.80 -8.95
N LYS A 60 -0.56 -7.27 -10.01
CA LYS A 60 -0.31 -7.97 -11.28
C LYS A 60 1.19 -8.08 -11.53
N LYS A 61 1.70 -9.31 -11.64
CA LYS A 61 3.14 -9.60 -11.89
C LYS A 61 4.10 -8.86 -10.93
N GLY A 62 3.73 -8.73 -9.65
CA GLY A 62 4.53 -8.05 -8.63
C GLY A 62 4.47 -6.51 -8.64
N LYS A 63 3.57 -5.93 -9.44
CA LYS A 63 3.25 -4.49 -9.51
C LYS A 63 1.88 -4.24 -8.90
N ILE A 64 1.58 -2.99 -8.51
CA ILE A 64 0.32 -2.62 -7.87
C ILE A 64 -0.56 -1.85 -8.85
N GLU A 65 -1.87 -2.10 -8.79
CA GLU A 65 -2.90 -1.36 -9.52
C GLU A 65 -3.95 -0.86 -8.51
N ILE A 66 -4.35 0.41 -8.62
CA ILE A 66 -5.42 0.96 -7.77
C ILE A 66 -6.75 0.62 -8.40
N LEU A 67 -7.65 -0.02 -7.63
CA LEU A 67 -8.99 -0.37 -8.07
C LEU A 67 -10.03 0.67 -7.64
N ASN A 68 -9.90 1.19 -6.42
CA ASN A 68 -10.88 2.11 -5.85
C ASN A 68 -10.20 3.32 -5.17
N LYS A 69 -9.87 4.31 -5.99
CA LYS A 69 -9.18 5.53 -5.55
C LYS A 69 -10.01 6.37 -4.59
N ASP A 70 -11.31 6.50 -4.84
CA ASP A 70 -12.21 7.31 -4.02
C ASP A 70 -12.29 6.78 -2.58
N MET A 71 -12.35 5.45 -2.41
CA MET A 71 -12.29 4.85 -1.08
C MET A 71 -10.95 5.05 -0.40
N ILE A 72 -9.83 4.97 -1.12
CA ILE A 72 -8.51 5.26 -0.54
C ILE A 72 -8.44 6.71 -0.05
N ILE A 73 -8.93 7.67 -0.81
CA ILE A 73 -8.97 9.08 -0.40
C ILE A 73 -9.85 9.24 0.84
N LYS A 74 -11.02 8.59 0.88
CA LYS A 74 -11.93 8.60 2.04
C LYS A 74 -11.36 7.94 3.29
N GLU A 75 -10.45 6.97 3.17
CA GLU A 75 -9.76 6.38 4.33
C GLU A 75 -8.68 7.30 4.91
N LEU A 76 -8.16 8.24 4.12
CA LEU A 76 -7.06 9.12 4.52
C LEU A 76 -7.52 10.46 5.14
N TRP A 77 -8.76 10.87 4.89
CA TRP A 77 -9.35 12.16 5.28
C TRP A 77 -10.67 11.95 6.02
#